data_AF-A0A9Q3E7I8-F1
#
_entry.id   AF-A0A9Q3E7I8-F1
#
_cell.length_a   1.000
_cell.length_b   1.000
_cell.length_c   1.000
_cell.angle_alpha   90.00
_cell.angle_beta   90.00
_cell.angle_gamma   90.00
#
_symmetry.space_group_name_H-M   'P 1'
#
loop_
_entity.id
_entity.type
_entity.pdbx_description
1 polymer ?
#
loop_
_entity_poly.entity_id
_entity_poly.type
_entity_poly.pdbx_seq_one_letter_code
_entity_poly.pdbx_strand_id
1 'polypeptide(L)'
;MECLCLVWALVKLQYCLYGSVFEVITDCNSVKSLYNMKTPNRHMLKWQIAIQEYSDSMTIVHKPGNIHDNADGLSMWALANTPDNPAYVPLEGEPQIPIGGINITDIGT
;
A
#
# COMPACT_ATOMS: atom_id res chain seq x y z
N MET A 1 -3.25 11.34 2.13
CA MET A 1 -4.43 10.52 2.51
C MET A 1 -4.02 9.07 2.76
N GLU A 2 -2.82 8.66 2.32
CA GLU A 2 -2.37 7.26 2.32
C GLU A 2 -2.02 6.70 3.70
N CYS A 3 -1.46 7.48 4.63
CA CYS A 3 -1.15 6.95 5.98
C CYS A 3 -2.41 6.48 6.71
N LEU A 4 -3.52 7.20 6.57
CA LEU A 4 -4.79 6.81 7.14
C LEU A 4 -5.35 5.56 6.45
N CYS A 5 -5.21 5.47 5.12
CA CYS A 5 -5.61 4.29 4.36
C CYS A 5 -4.84 3.04 4.83
N LEU A 6 -3.53 3.16 5.03
CA LEU A 6 -2.71 2.07 5.56
C LEU A 6 -3.16 1.64 6.95
N VAL A 7 -3.31 2.59 7.89
CA VAL A 7 -3.77 2.29 9.25
C VAL A 7 -5.14 1.61 9.22
N TRP A 8 -6.04 2.08 8.36
CA TRP A 8 -7.35 1.48 8.18
C TRP A 8 -7.26 0.05 7.63
N ALA A 9 -6.40 -0.19 6.64
CA ALA A 9 -6.17 -1.51 6.07
C ALA A 9 -5.60 -2.49 7.13
N LEU A 10 -4.61 -2.06 7.92
CA LEU A 10 -4.03 -2.86 9.01
C LEU A 10 -5.10 -3.25 10.04
N VAL A 11 -5.97 -2.31 10.44
CA VAL A 11 -7.07 -2.61 11.37
C VAL A 11 -8.08 -3.59 10.76
N LYS A 12 -8.40 -3.45 9.47
CA LYS A 12 -9.36 -4.34 8.80
C LYS A 12 -8.82 -5.74 8.57
N LEU A 13 -7.52 -5.85 8.31
CA LEU A 13 -6.86 -7.10 7.97
C LEU A 13 -6.15 -7.74 9.17
N GLN A 14 -6.29 -7.18 10.37
CA GLN A 14 -5.62 -7.64 11.60
C GLN A 14 -5.70 -9.17 11.78
N TYR A 15 -6.88 -9.77 11.56
CA TYR A 15 -7.06 -11.22 11.68
C TYR A 15 -6.28 -12.03 10.64
N CYS A 16 -6.06 -11.49 9.45
CA CYS A 16 -5.30 -12.14 8.38
C CYS A 16 -3.79 -11.90 8.52
N LEU A 17 -3.39 -10.77 9.11
CA LEU A 17 -2.00 -10.38 9.28
C LEU A 17 -1.37 -10.95 10.55
N TYR A 18 -2.19 -11.38 11.52
CA TYR A 18 -1.70 -11.95 12.77
C TYR A 18 -0.85 -13.20 12.52
N GLY A 19 0.42 -13.15 12.93
CA GLY A 19 1.39 -14.24 12.75
C GLY A 19 1.97 -14.39 11.34
N SER A 20 1.60 -13.50 10.39
CA SER A 20 2.12 -13.52 9.02
C SER A 20 3.19 -12.45 8.81
N VAL A 21 4.17 -12.76 7.96
CA VAL A 21 5.13 -11.78 7.44
C VAL A 21 4.59 -11.21 6.14
N PHE A 22 4.54 -9.88 6.02
CA PHE A 22 3.93 -9.22 4.87
C PHE A 22 4.64 -7.93 4.47
N GLU A 23 4.44 -7.53 3.23
CA GLU A 23 5.01 -6.32 2.66
C GLU A 23 3.91 -5.30 2.35
N VAL A 24 4.13 -4.05 2.78
CA VAL A 24 3.29 -2.91 2.44
C VAL A 24 3.97 -2.13 1.33
N ILE A 25 3.39 -2.22 0.14
CA ILE A 25 3.84 -1.46 -1.03
C ILE A 25 3.02 -0.17 -1.11
N THR A 26 3.69 0.98 -1.08
CA THR A 26 3.04 2.29 -1.21
C THR A 26 3.88 3.20 -2.10
N ASP A 27 3.22 4.06 -2.86
CA ASP A 27 3.82 5.14 -3.63
C ASP A 27 4.07 6.42 -2.79
N CYS A 28 3.65 6.41 -1.52
CA CYS A 28 3.72 7.59 -0.67
C CYS A 28 4.84 7.49 0.39
N ASN A 29 5.79 8.42 0.28
CA ASN A 29 6.88 8.57 1.27
C ASN A 29 6.38 8.96 2.68
N SER A 30 5.14 9.44 2.82
CA SER A 30 4.58 9.86 4.10
C SER A 30 4.44 8.70 5.09
N VAL A 31 4.22 7.48 4.61
CA VAL A 31 4.14 6.27 5.45
C VAL A 31 5.49 5.96 6.08
N LYS A 32 6.56 6.01 5.27
CA LYS A 32 7.94 5.80 5.72
C LYS A 32 8.37 6.89 6.71
N SER A 33 7.96 8.13 6.47
CA SER A 33 8.19 9.25 7.40
C SER A 33 7.43 9.08 8.71
N LEU A 34 6.18 8.61 8.68
CA LEU A 34 5.37 8.35 9.88
C LEU A 34 5.99 7.24 10.74
N TYR A 35 6.45 6.16 10.10
CA TYR A 35 7.12 5.06 10.78
C TYR A 35 8.37 5.52 11.56
N ASN A 36 9.21 6.35 10.92
CA ASN A 36 10.48 6.83 11.49
C ASN A 36 10.35 8.13 12.33
N MET A 37 9.13 8.61 12.58
CA MET A 37 8.90 9.90 13.23
C MET A 37 9.28 9.84 14.71
N LYS A 38 10.24 10.66 15.15
CA LYS A 38 10.71 10.71 16.55
C LYS A 38 9.77 11.52 17.47
N THR A 39 9.10 12.53 16.92
CA THR A 39 8.21 13.43 17.67
C THR A 39 6.87 13.56 16.95
N PRO A 40 6.01 12.54 17.04
CA PRO A 40 4.69 12.58 16.43
C PRO A 40 3.73 13.50 17.18
N ASN A 41 2.86 14.18 16.43
CA ASN A 41 1.68 14.83 17.01
C ASN A 41 0.73 13.76 17.61
N ARG A 42 -0.12 14.10 18.58
CA ARG A 42 -0.99 13.16 19.31
C ARG A 42 -1.81 12.23 18.39
N HIS A 43 -2.28 12.72 17.25
CA HIS A 43 -2.99 11.91 16.26
C HIS A 43 -2.07 10.94 15.52
N MET A 44 -0.87 11.39 15.14
CA MET A 44 0.14 10.59 14.46
C MET A 44 0.72 9.51 15.38
N LEU A 45 0.85 9.80 16.68
CA LEU A 45 1.31 8.84 17.68
C LEU A 45 0.39 7.61 17.75
N LYS A 46 -0.93 7.82 17.69
CA LYS A 46 -1.90 6.70 17.67
C LYS A 46 -1.69 5.80 16.45
N TRP A 47 -1.44 6.40 15.29
CA TRP A 47 -1.18 5.66 14.06
C TRP A 47 0.17 4.96 14.10
N GLN A 48 1.20 5.61 14.65
CA GLN A 48 2.52 5.03 14.81
C GLN A 48 2.49 3.80 15.73
N ILE A 49 1.76 3.87 16.85
CA ILE A 49 1.57 2.72 17.74
C ILE A 49 0.88 1.56 17.01
N ALA A 50 -0.18 1.84 16.25
CA ALA A 50 -0.89 0.81 15.48
C ALA A 50 -0.01 0.15 14.41
N ILE A 51 0.91 0.92 13.80
CA ILE A 51 1.86 0.40 12.82
C ILE A 51 2.99 -0.38 13.51
N GLN A 52 3.45 0.07 14.68
CA GLN A 52 4.49 -0.58 15.47
C GLN A 52 4.11 -1.98 15.95
N GLU A 53 2.82 -2.27 16.13
CA GLU A 53 2.35 -3.63 16.45
C GLU A 53 2.81 -4.67 15.40
N TYR A 54 3.02 -4.23 14.16
CA TYR A 54 3.46 -5.08 13.06
C TYR A 54 4.93 -4.88 12.69
N SER A 55 5.73 -4.13 13.47
CA SER A 55 7.11 -3.79 13.08
C SER A 55 8.02 -4.99 12.88
N ASP A 56 7.75 -6.10 13.57
CA ASP A 56 8.56 -7.30 13.52
C ASP A 56 8.25 -8.19 12.32
N SER A 57 7.06 -8.05 11.73
CA SER A 57 6.58 -8.89 10.62
C SER A 57 6.22 -8.11 9.35
N MET A 58 6.33 -6.77 9.37
CA MET A 58 5.96 -5.89 8.26
C MET A 58 7.16 -5.17 7.64
N THR A 59 7.29 -5.25 6.32
CA THR A 59 8.27 -4.45 5.56
C THR A 59 7.58 -3.39 4.72
N ILE A 60 7.99 -2.12 4.81
CA ILE A 60 7.43 -1.02 4.00
C ILE A 60 8.33 -0.77 2.79
N VAL A 61 7.79 -1.00 1.59
CA VAL A 61 8.48 -0.77 0.32
C VAL A 61 7.84 0.42 -0.39
N HIS A 62 8.64 1.45 -0.63
CA HIS A 62 8.22 2.59 -1.46
C HIS A 62 8.45 2.26 -2.94
N LYS A 63 7.40 2.32 -3.76
CA LYS A 63 7.50 2.16 -5.23
C LYS A 63 6.97 3.41 -5.93
N PRO A 64 7.82 4.22 -6.60
CA PRO A 64 7.39 5.44 -7.28
C PRO A 64 6.37 5.12 -8.39
N GLY A 65 5.34 5.96 -8.47
CA GLY A 65 4.06 5.71 -9.14
C GLY A 65 4.06 5.66 -10.66
N ASN A 66 4.70 4.65 -11.25
CA ASN A 66 4.49 4.31 -12.67
C ASN A 66 3.83 2.94 -12.86
N ILE A 67 3.47 2.24 -11.77
CA ILE A 67 2.89 0.89 -11.79
C ILE A 67 1.96 0.70 -10.56
N HIS A 68 0.80 1.34 -10.56
CA HIS A 68 -0.24 1.12 -9.53
C HIS A 68 -1.63 0.92 -10.14
N ASP A 69 -1.74 0.41 -11.38
CA ASP A 69 -3.03 0.17 -12.05
C ASP A 69 -4.05 -0.62 -11.21
N ASN A 70 -3.57 -1.54 -10.35
CA ASN A 70 -4.42 -2.30 -9.43
C ASN A 70 -5.00 -1.47 -8.28
N ALA A 71 -4.18 -0.61 -7.67
CA ALA A 71 -4.59 0.20 -6.53
C ALA A 71 -5.34 1.46 -7.00
N ASP A 72 -4.89 2.05 -8.11
CA ASP A 72 -5.53 3.18 -8.78
C ASP A 72 -6.85 2.79 -9.43
N GLY A 73 -6.99 1.55 -9.90
CA GLY A 73 -8.27 1.03 -10.39
C GLY A 73 -9.34 0.87 -9.30
N LEU A 74 -8.94 0.79 -8.03
CA LEU A 74 -9.86 0.75 -6.88
C LEU A 74 -10.09 2.12 -6.24
N SER A 75 -9.12 3.04 -6.33
CA SER A 75 -9.20 4.38 -5.74
C SER A 75 -9.80 5.42 -6.69
N MET A 76 -9.70 5.19 -8.01
CA MET A 76 -10.29 6.00 -9.05
C MET A 76 -11.21 5.16 -9.91
N TRP A 77 -12.39 5.68 -10.24
CA TRP A 77 -13.07 5.30 -11.49
C TRP A 77 -12.18 5.73 -12.65
N ALA A 78 -11.11 4.97 -12.91
CA ALA A 78 -10.19 5.26 -13.99
C ALA A 78 -11.00 5.26 -15.29
N LEU A 79 -11.06 6.42 -15.96
CA LEU A 79 -11.57 6.50 -17.32
C LEU A 79 -10.82 5.46 -18.15
N ALA A 80 -11.54 4.72 -18.99
CA ALA A 80 -10.94 3.73 -19.86
C ALA A 80 -9.72 4.35 -20.57
N ASN A 81 -8.60 3.63 -20.62
CA ASN A 81 -7.36 4.05 -21.27
C ASN A 81 -7.54 4.10 -22.80
N THR A 82 -8.38 5.05 -23.22
CA THR A 82 -8.77 5.35 -24.58
C THR A 82 -7.98 6.57 -25.06
N PRO A 83 -7.74 6.74 -26.36
CA PRO A 83 -7.01 7.90 -26.89
C PRO A 83 -7.66 9.25 -26.54
N ASP A 84 -8.94 9.26 -26.16
CA ASP A 84 -9.68 10.44 -25.70
C ASP A 84 -9.38 10.81 -24.22
N ASN A 85 -8.71 9.95 -23.46
CA ASN A 85 -8.30 10.22 -22.09
C ASN A 85 -7.04 11.11 -22.08
N PRO A 86 -7.05 12.28 -21.41
CA PRO A 86 -5.86 13.13 -21.29
C PRO A 86 -4.69 12.47 -20.56
N ALA A 87 -4.93 11.37 -19.83
CA ALA A 87 -3.93 10.52 -19.20
C ALA A 87 -3.65 9.23 -19.99
N TYR A 88 -3.95 9.21 -21.30
CA TYR A 88 -3.71 8.06 -22.17
C TYR A 88 -2.24 7.63 -22.17
N VAL A 89 -2.01 6.34 -21.91
CA VAL A 89 -0.69 5.71 -22.01
C VAL A 89 -0.80 4.54 -22.99
N PRO A 90 -0.05 4.53 -24.11
CA PRO A 90 -0.02 3.37 -24.99
C PRO A 90 0.51 2.14 -24.23
N LEU A 91 -0.33 1.11 -24.08
CA LEU A 91 0.08 -0.15 -23.48
C LEU A 91 0.82 -0.97 -24.54
N GLU A 92 2.15 -1.02 -24.45
CA GLU A 92 2.98 -1.95 -25.24
C GLU A 92 2.85 -3.38 -24.68
N GLY A 93 1.71 -4.02 -24.96
CA GLY A 93 1.42 -5.41 -24.58
C GLY A 93 0.31 -5.54 -23.54
N GLU A 94 -0.30 -6.72 -23.49
CA GLU A 94 -1.32 -7.09 -22.49
C GLU A 94 -0.75 -6.79 -21.09
N PRO A 95 -1.38 -5.92 -20.29
CA PRO A 95 -0.92 -5.68 -18.94
C PRO A 95 -1.02 -7.03 -18.22
N GLN A 96 0.13 -7.63 -17.89
CA GLN A 96 0.13 -8.60 -16.81
C GLN A 96 -0.21 -7.79 -15.58
N ILE A 97 -1.49 -7.81 -15.25
CA ILE A 97 -1.99 -7.34 -13.98
C ILE A 97 -1.77 -8.54 -13.04
N PRO A 98 -0.63 -8.66 -12.32
CA PRO A 98 -0.61 -9.61 -11.23
C PRO A 98 -1.76 -9.15 -10.34
N ILE A 99 -2.79 -9.95 -10.14
CA ILE A 99 -3.84 -9.64 -9.17
C ILE A 99 -3.11 -9.66 -7.83
N GLY A 100 -2.56 -8.50 -7.45
CA GLY A 100 -1.85 -8.24 -6.23
C GLY A 100 -2.87 -8.11 -5.13
N GLY A 101 -3.68 -9.16 -4.95
CA GLY A 101 -4.21 -9.46 -3.64
C GLY A 101 -3.03 -9.55 -2.69
N ILE A 102 -3.28 -9.21 -1.42
CA ILE A 102 -2.32 -9.35 -0.33
C ILE A 102 -1.65 -10.73 -0.47
N ASN A 103 -0.38 -10.73 -0.90
CA ASN A 103 0.35 -11.97 -1.08
C ASN A 103 0.89 -12.38 0.29
N ILE A 104 0.12 -13.22 0.98
CA ILE A 104 0.59 -13.89 2.19
C ILE A 104 1.43 -15.08 1.72
N THR A 105 2.72 -14.86 1.51
CA THR A 105 3.66 -15.97 1.38
C THR A 105 4.04 -16.43 2.77
N ASP A 106 3.59 -17.63 3.15
CA ASP A 106 4.15 -18.35 4.29
C ASP A 106 5.62 -18.63 3.99
N ILE A 107 6.52 -17.81 4.54
CA ILE A 107 7.95 -18.07 4.45
C ILE A 107 8.26 -19.11 5.52
N GLY A 108 8.01 -20.37 5.17
CA GLY A 108 8.30 -21.52 6.01
C GLY A 108 8.39 -22.81 5.22
N THR A 109 9.57 -23.13 4.68
CA THR A 109 10.46 -24.24 5.14
C THR A 109 11.79 -24.13 4.39
#